data_AF-A0A0F9ASM0-F1
#
_entry.id   AF-A0A0F9ASM0-F1
#
_cell.length_a   1.000
_cell.length_b   1.000
_cell.length_c   1.000
_cell.angle_alpha   90.00
_cell.angle_beta   90.00
_cell.angle_gamma   90.00
#
_symmetry.space_group_name_H-M   'P 1'
#
loop_
_entity.id
_entity.type
_entity.pdbx_description
1 polymer ?
#
loop_
_entity_poly.entity_id
_entity_poly.type
_entity_poly.pdbx_seq_one_letter_code
_entity_poly.pdbx_strand_id
1 'polypeptide(L)'
;PQQVDSSWFYLHDGRRVLNCDWGWYLADLNSSSWRDYWHREILRQLRANDNDGVFMDSLSVPNYFGGSTFRPRLPDVDQGFERRWTESIDQLLAWLQRKQVGRRYYLVPNVGSWITSRDATTYRRADGVMIEGFALEADDSPYALEDWQLQANRALALVSRNRAVIAQTYVTGRRERMFTTGTYLLIKGRRTFLNIDNGLDPEWWPEYDLPIGRAKQSANRDIGNLYDSSTGVYRRQFSNGEVLVNPTSPYDETGKTVTVRLRRSLWLARTRGGGGVPTSGRRPGRISYKKVRSVRVAPSSAAVLIRKRRTPR
;
A
#
# COMPACT_ATOMS: atom_id res chain seq x y z
N PRO A 1 10.08 -6.95 -35.67
CA PRO A 1 10.62 -7.15 -34.29
C PRO A 1 11.85 -6.25 -34.08
N GLN A 2 11.79 -5.30 -33.14
CA GLN A 2 13.01 -4.61 -32.73
C GLN A 2 13.97 -5.66 -32.14
N GLN A 3 15.23 -5.62 -32.57
CA GLN A 3 16.27 -6.50 -32.07
C GLN A 3 16.45 -6.24 -30.58
N VAL A 4 16.29 -7.28 -29.76
CA VAL A 4 16.54 -7.22 -28.32
C VAL A 4 18.04 -7.21 -28.09
N ASP A 5 18.54 -6.15 -27.46
CA ASP A 5 19.96 -5.98 -27.14
C ASP A 5 20.33 -6.73 -25.85
N SER A 6 21.45 -7.46 -25.87
CA SER A 6 21.92 -8.21 -24.69
C SER A 6 22.28 -7.31 -23.52
N SER A 7 22.65 -6.05 -23.78
CA SER A 7 22.97 -5.03 -22.76
C SER A 7 21.75 -4.53 -22.00
N TRP A 8 20.53 -4.94 -22.39
CA TRP A 8 19.32 -4.54 -21.67
C TRP A 8 19.06 -5.34 -20.40
N PHE A 9 19.75 -6.47 -20.22
CA PHE A 9 19.48 -7.39 -19.12
C PHE A 9 20.50 -7.24 -18.00
N TYR A 10 20.01 -7.24 -16.77
CA TYR A 10 20.88 -7.32 -15.61
C TYR A 10 21.59 -8.67 -15.59
N LEU A 11 22.91 -8.64 -15.35
CA LEU A 11 23.75 -9.83 -15.28
C LEU A 11 24.14 -10.09 -13.82
N HIS A 12 23.93 -11.31 -13.37
CA HIS A 12 24.50 -11.85 -12.13
C HIS A 12 25.43 -13.00 -12.52
N ASP A 13 26.68 -12.95 -12.07
CA ASP A 13 27.75 -13.87 -12.47
C ASP A 13 27.87 -14.04 -14.00
N GLY A 14 27.74 -12.93 -14.72
CA GLY A 14 27.82 -12.88 -16.19
C GLY A 14 26.60 -13.46 -16.92
N ARG A 15 25.52 -13.83 -16.22
CA ARG A 15 24.32 -14.45 -16.80
C ARG A 15 23.09 -13.58 -16.59
N ARG A 16 22.21 -13.54 -17.59
CA ARG A 16 20.90 -12.88 -17.46
C ARG A 16 20.11 -13.53 -16.34
N VAL A 17 19.45 -12.70 -15.54
CA VAL A 17 18.66 -13.16 -14.39
C VAL A 17 17.19 -13.32 -14.79
N LEU A 18 16.73 -14.56 -14.82
CA LEU A 18 15.34 -14.94 -15.11
C LEU A 18 14.57 -15.09 -13.79
N ASN A 19 13.41 -14.45 -13.66
CA ASN A 19 12.42 -14.82 -12.66
C ASN A 19 11.70 -16.10 -13.12
N CYS A 20 11.80 -17.16 -12.33
CA CYS A 20 11.31 -18.50 -12.67
C CYS A 20 9.81 -18.69 -12.45
N ASP A 21 9.19 -17.87 -11.59
CA ASP A 21 7.75 -17.97 -11.28
C ASP A 21 6.91 -17.38 -12.41
N TRP A 22 7.39 -16.31 -13.05
CA TRP A 22 6.64 -15.55 -14.05
C TRP A 22 7.30 -15.47 -15.44
N GLY A 23 8.53 -15.97 -15.60
CA GLY A 23 9.16 -16.13 -16.91
C GLY A 23 9.69 -14.84 -17.56
N TRP A 24 10.01 -13.80 -16.77
CA TRP A 24 10.60 -12.55 -17.27
C TRP A 24 12.04 -12.36 -16.81
N TYR A 25 12.84 -11.65 -17.61
CA TYR A 25 14.23 -11.32 -17.28
C TYR A 25 14.32 -9.95 -16.60
N LEU A 26 15.21 -9.81 -15.62
CA LEU A 26 15.53 -8.50 -15.05
C LEU A 26 16.18 -7.61 -16.09
N ALA A 27 15.64 -6.41 -16.25
CA ALA A 27 16.29 -5.36 -17.01
C ALA A 27 17.42 -4.72 -16.21
N ASP A 28 18.51 -4.36 -16.88
CA ASP A 28 19.52 -3.48 -16.29
C ASP A 28 18.97 -2.05 -16.28
N LEU A 29 18.55 -1.61 -15.09
CA LEU A 29 17.98 -0.29 -14.90
C LEU A 29 18.98 0.83 -15.24
N ASN A 30 20.28 0.57 -15.38
CA ASN A 30 21.31 1.55 -15.76
C ASN A 30 21.63 1.58 -17.26
N SER A 31 21.13 0.60 -18.03
CA SER A 31 21.33 0.55 -19.48
C SER A 31 20.59 1.71 -20.18
N SER A 32 21.35 2.61 -20.82
CA SER A 32 20.80 3.80 -21.48
C SER A 32 19.90 3.45 -22.67
N SER A 33 20.29 2.45 -23.47
CA SER A 33 19.53 1.95 -24.62
C SER A 33 18.22 1.28 -24.18
N TRP A 34 18.23 0.53 -23.07
CA TRP A 34 17.00 -0.02 -22.48
C TRP A 34 16.08 1.08 -21.97
N ARG A 35 16.60 2.05 -21.19
CA ARG A 35 15.82 3.19 -20.69
C ARG A 35 15.12 3.94 -21.83
N ASP A 36 15.84 4.21 -22.92
CA ASP A 36 15.30 4.89 -24.09
C ASP A 36 14.24 4.05 -24.82
N TYR A 37 14.45 2.74 -24.96
CA TYR A 37 13.44 1.83 -25.50
C TYR A 37 12.17 1.84 -24.65
N TRP A 38 12.30 1.58 -23.34
CA TRP A 38 11.18 1.47 -22.41
C TRP A 38 10.39 2.79 -22.33
N HIS A 39 11.08 3.92 -22.29
CA HIS A 39 10.45 5.25 -22.36
C HIS A 39 9.63 5.45 -23.64
N ARG A 40 10.16 5.08 -24.81
CA ARG A 40 9.43 5.20 -26.07
C ARG A 40 8.21 4.29 -26.10
N GLU A 41 8.35 3.06 -25.59
CA GLU A 41 7.25 2.10 -25.57
C GLU A 41 6.12 2.54 -24.63
N ILE A 42 6.45 3.06 -23.45
CA ILE A 42 5.45 3.65 -22.56
C ILE A 42 4.74 4.81 -23.23
N LEU A 43 5.48 5.75 -23.84
CA LEU A 43 4.85 6.88 -24.51
C LEU A 43 3.93 6.43 -25.65
N ARG A 44 4.31 5.37 -26.38
CA ARG A 44 3.46 4.79 -27.42
C ARG A 44 2.17 4.27 -26.81
N GLN A 45 2.23 3.50 -25.72
CA GLN A 45 1.05 2.94 -25.08
C GLN A 45 0.18 4.00 -24.39
N LEU A 46 0.78 4.98 -23.72
CA LEU A 46 0.03 6.08 -23.07
C LEU A 46 -0.78 6.88 -24.08
N ARG A 47 -0.20 7.18 -25.26
CA ARG A 47 -0.90 7.91 -26.33
C ARG A 47 -1.95 7.06 -27.04
N ALA A 48 -1.76 5.75 -27.12
CA ALA A 48 -2.69 4.86 -27.82
C ALA A 48 -3.94 4.51 -26.99
N ASN A 49 -3.88 4.67 -25.67
CA ASN A 49 -4.95 4.24 -24.75
C ASN A 49 -5.52 5.37 -23.90
N ASP A 50 -5.22 6.65 -24.23
CA ASP A 50 -5.66 7.83 -23.47
C ASP A 50 -5.40 7.75 -21.95
N ASN A 51 -4.27 7.14 -21.58
CA ASN A 51 -3.89 6.96 -20.17
C ASN A 51 -3.23 8.23 -19.59
N ASP A 52 -3.54 8.54 -18.33
CA ASP A 52 -2.95 9.67 -17.61
C ASP A 52 -1.59 9.37 -16.96
N GLY A 53 -1.17 8.11 -16.93
CA GLY A 53 -0.02 7.67 -16.16
C GLY A 53 0.40 6.24 -16.45
N VAL A 54 1.61 5.90 -16.00
CA VAL A 54 2.13 4.55 -16.01
C VAL A 54 2.15 4.00 -14.58
N PHE A 55 1.50 2.86 -14.41
CA PHE A 55 1.69 2.01 -13.25
C PHE A 55 2.91 1.12 -13.50
N MET A 56 3.91 1.18 -12.63
CA MET A 56 5.21 0.52 -12.87
C MET A 56 5.35 -0.70 -11.96
N ASP A 57 5.17 -1.89 -12.53
CA ASP A 57 5.33 -3.17 -11.85
C ASP A 57 6.27 -4.10 -12.66
N SER A 58 7.21 -4.83 -12.06
CA SER A 58 7.62 -4.79 -10.65
C SER A 58 8.84 -3.89 -10.44
N LEU A 59 8.63 -2.72 -9.82
CA LEU A 59 9.70 -1.76 -9.51
C LEU A 59 10.13 -1.86 -8.04
N SER A 60 10.69 -3.01 -7.66
CA SER A 60 11.21 -3.31 -6.33
C SER A 60 12.62 -3.92 -6.41
N VAL A 61 13.28 -4.13 -5.28
CA VAL A 61 14.54 -4.88 -5.26
C VAL A 61 14.25 -6.37 -5.50
N PRO A 62 14.89 -7.03 -6.49
CA PRO A 62 14.46 -8.34 -6.96
C PRO A 62 14.55 -9.44 -5.91
N ASN A 63 15.59 -9.46 -5.08
CA ASN A 63 15.76 -10.52 -4.09
C ASN A 63 14.72 -10.49 -2.95
N TYR A 64 13.87 -9.45 -2.89
CA TYR A 64 12.72 -9.44 -1.98
C TYR A 64 11.63 -10.46 -2.37
N PHE A 65 11.61 -10.92 -3.62
CA PHE A 65 10.76 -12.04 -4.05
C PHE A 65 11.31 -13.41 -3.60
N GLY A 66 12.42 -13.44 -2.85
CA GLY A 66 13.18 -14.64 -2.54
C GLY A 66 14.26 -14.89 -3.60
N GLY A 67 15.49 -15.14 -3.17
CA GLY A 67 16.61 -15.34 -4.08
C GLY A 67 16.43 -16.58 -4.97
N SER A 68 15.80 -17.63 -4.42
CA SER A 68 15.46 -18.88 -5.10
C SER A 68 14.50 -18.71 -6.28
N THR A 69 13.76 -17.61 -6.32
CA THR A 69 12.81 -17.29 -7.40
C THR A 69 13.54 -16.95 -8.70
N PHE A 70 14.85 -16.72 -8.66
CA PHE A 70 15.64 -16.31 -9.82
C PHE A 70 16.64 -17.37 -10.28
N ARG A 71 16.98 -17.32 -11.57
CA ARG A 71 18.08 -18.10 -12.17
C ARG A 71 19.01 -17.18 -12.98
N PRO A 72 20.32 -17.08 -12.61
CA PRO A 72 20.94 -17.67 -11.42
C PRO A 72 20.29 -17.16 -10.11
N ARG A 73 20.39 -17.97 -9.05
CA ARG A 73 19.84 -17.63 -7.72
C ARG A 73 20.46 -16.32 -7.25
N LEU A 74 19.63 -15.34 -6.93
CA LEU A 74 20.07 -14.11 -6.28
C LEU A 74 20.32 -14.37 -4.78
N PRO A 75 21.15 -13.56 -4.10
CA PRO A 75 21.30 -13.68 -2.65
C PRO A 75 20.00 -13.34 -1.93
N ASP A 76 19.57 -14.15 -0.96
CA ASP A 76 18.34 -13.89 -0.21
C ASP A 76 18.43 -12.59 0.61
N VAL A 77 19.63 -12.28 1.11
CA VAL A 77 19.98 -11.02 1.77
C VAL A 77 21.36 -10.57 1.30
N ASP A 78 21.42 -9.39 0.68
CA ASP A 78 22.69 -8.73 0.33
C ASP A 78 22.46 -7.22 0.32
N GLN A 79 22.89 -6.57 1.40
CA GLN A 79 22.72 -5.12 1.56
C GLN A 79 23.46 -4.31 0.49
N GLY A 80 24.58 -4.82 -0.04
CA GLY A 80 25.33 -4.14 -1.09
C GLY A 80 24.57 -4.16 -2.41
N PHE A 81 24.05 -5.33 -2.80
CA PHE A 81 23.16 -5.48 -3.95
C PHE A 81 21.89 -4.63 -3.79
N GLU A 82 21.22 -4.72 -2.65
CA GLU A 82 19.99 -3.98 -2.35
C GLU A 82 20.21 -2.46 -2.45
N ARG A 83 21.28 -1.92 -1.85
CA ARG A 83 21.61 -0.48 -1.96
C ARG A 83 21.84 -0.05 -3.41
N ARG A 84 22.63 -0.80 -4.19
CA ARG A 84 22.87 -0.46 -5.61
C ARG A 84 21.58 -0.52 -6.43
N TRP A 85 20.69 -1.46 -6.14
CA TRP A 85 19.41 -1.56 -6.85
C TRP A 85 18.45 -0.43 -6.50
N THR A 86 18.32 -0.09 -5.22
CA THR A 86 17.50 1.06 -4.78
C THR A 86 18.00 2.38 -5.36
N GLU A 87 19.32 2.59 -5.44
CA GLU A 87 19.92 3.73 -6.17
C GLU A 87 19.56 3.73 -7.66
N SER A 88 19.57 2.56 -8.30
CA SER A 88 19.23 2.42 -9.72
C SER A 88 17.75 2.74 -9.99
N ILE A 89 16.85 2.36 -9.08
CA ILE A 89 15.43 2.74 -9.13
C ILE A 89 15.29 4.27 -9.00
N ASP A 90 15.92 4.89 -8.00
CA ASP A 90 15.84 6.33 -7.79
C ASP A 90 16.43 7.12 -8.96
N GLN A 91 17.50 6.63 -9.59
CA GLN A 91 18.09 7.21 -10.80
C GLN A 91 17.17 7.07 -12.02
N LEU A 92 16.54 5.90 -12.21
CA LEU A 92 15.56 5.68 -13.27
C LEU A 92 14.38 6.65 -13.15
N LEU A 93 13.77 6.75 -11.96
CA LEU A 93 12.67 7.67 -11.72
C LEU A 93 13.09 9.13 -11.94
N ALA A 94 14.28 9.52 -11.48
CA ALA A 94 14.82 10.86 -11.73
C ALA A 94 15.04 11.15 -13.22
N TRP A 95 15.46 10.13 -13.99
CA TRP A 95 15.64 10.24 -15.43
C TRP A 95 14.29 10.35 -16.15
N LEU A 96 13.30 9.52 -15.81
CA LEU A 96 11.95 9.54 -16.39
C LEU A 96 11.25 10.88 -16.18
N GLN A 97 11.41 11.47 -14.98
CA GLN A 97 10.89 12.81 -14.67
C GLN A 97 11.47 13.93 -15.55
N ARG A 98 12.67 13.74 -16.12
CA ARG A 98 13.25 14.70 -17.08
C ARG A 98 12.78 14.48 -18.51
N LYS A 99 12.19 13.32 -18.81
CA LYS A 99 11.72 12.94 -20.15
C LYS A 99 10.26 13.34 -20.37
N GLN A 100 9.77 13.15 -21.59
CA GLN A 100 8.40 13.51 -21.95
C GLN A 100 7.37 12.74 -21.10
N VAL A 101 7.65 11.49 -20.74
CA VAL A 101 6.74 10.70 -19.89
C VAL A 101 6.47 11.40 -18.55
N GLY A 102 7.51 11.72 -17.76
CA GLY A 102 7.30 12.35 -16.45
C GLY A 102 6.89 13.83 -16.51
N ARG A 103 7.10 14.50 -17.64
CA ARG A 103 6.60 15.88 -17.84
C ARG A 103 5.10 15.96 -18.14
N ARG A 104 4.50 14.87 -18.64
CA ARG A 104 3.10 14.87 -19.12
C ARG A 104 2.18 13.88 -18.42
N TYR A 105 2.73 12.83 -17.82
CA TYR A 105 1.98 11.71 -17.26
C TYR A 105 2.47 11.40 -15.86
N TYR A 106 1.62 10.74 -15.07
CA TYR A 106 1.97 10.32 -13.71
C TYR A 106 2.83 9.06 -13.70
N LEU A 107 3.85 9.03 -12.85
CA LEU A 107 4.63 7.82 -12.55
C LEU A 107 4.21 7.23 -11.21
N VAL A 108 3.66 6.02 -11.20
CA VAL A 108 3.15 5.34 -9.99
C VAL A 108 3.72 3.91 -9.89
N PRO A 109 4.86 3.70 -9.22
CA PRO A 109 5.38 2.36 -8.98
C PRO A 109 4.60 1.56 -7.94
N ASN A 110 4.56 0.24 -8.16
CA ASN A 110 4.34 -0.75 -7.09
C ASN A 110 5.62 -0.84 -6.25
N VAL A 111 5.52 -0.61 -4.94
CA VAL A 111 6.66 -0.61 -4.01
C VAL A 111 6.69 -1.84 -3.09
N GLY A 112 5.84 -2.84 -3.36
CA GLY A 112 5.66 -4.00 -2.49
C GLY A 112 5.12 -3.62 -1.11
N SER A 113 5.32 -4.51 -0.13
CA SER A 113 4.93 -4.28 1.27
C SER A 113 5.67 -3.10 1.91
N TRP A 114 6.90 -2.81 1.46
CA TRP A 114 7.67 -1.67 1.94
C TRP A 114 7.79 -1.61 3.48
N ILE A 115 7.92 -2.79 4.09
CA ILE A 115 7.96 -3.03 5.55
C ILE A 115 9.38 -3.22 6.11
N THR A 116 10.41 -3.39 5.28
CA THR A 116 11.76 -3.69 5.77
C THR A 116 12.66 -2.46 5.72
N SER A 117 13.60 -2.34 6.66
CA SER A 117 14.67 -1.31 6.62
C SER A 117 15.71 -1.55 5.53
N ARG A 118 15.69 -2.74 4.91
CA ARG A 118 16.52 -3.12 3.76
C ARG A 118 16.24 -2.28 2.52
N ASP A 119 14.97 -1.89 2.31
CA ASP A 119 14.59 -1.06 1.17
C ASP A 119 14.86 0.43 1.45
N ALA A 120 15.97 0.93 0.93
CA ALA A 120 16.33 2.34 1.02
C ALA A 120 15.68 3.22 -0.07
N THR A 121 14.84 2.67 -0.96
CA THR A 121 14.24 3.42 -2.06
C THR A 121 13.35 4.54 -1.54
N THR A 122 13.60 5.77 -2.00
CA THR A 122 12.88 6.94 -1.48
C THR A 122 11.58 7.21 -2.23
N TYR A 123 11.49 6.78 -3.49
CA TYR A 123 10.41 7.09 -4.44
C TYR A 123 10.07 8.59 -4.53
N ARG A 124 10.99 9.47 -4.11
CA ARG A 124 10.76 10.93 -4.02
C ARG A 124 10.46 11.59 -5.38
N ARG A 125 10.86 10.91 -6.45
CA ARG A 125 10.66 11.32 -7.85
C ARG A 125 9.41 10.70 -8.48
N ALA A 126 8.69 9.81 -7.80
CA ALA A 126 7.39 9.34 -8.26
C ALA A 126 6.28 10.35 -7.93
N ASP A 127 5.18 10.29 -8.66
CA ASP A 127 4.01 11.14 -8.43
C ASP A 127 3.04 10.55 -7.40
N GLY A 128 3.10 9.23 -7.26
CA GLY A 128 2.53 8.47 -6.17
C GLY A 128 3.15 7.08 -6.10
N VAL A 129 2.62 6.22 -5.24
CA VAL A 129 3.00 4.80 -5.15
C VAL A 129 1.76 3.94 -4.92
N MET A 130 1.85 2.67 -5.28
CA MET A 130 1.01 1.63 -4.67
C MET A 130 1.84 0.83 -3.67
N ILE A 131 1.33 0.68 -2.47
CA ILE A 131 1.85 -0.23 -1.44
C ILE A 131 1.03 -1.50 -1.53
N GLU A 132 1.64 -2.58 -2.02
CA GLU A 132 1.07 -3.92 -2.07
C GLU A 132 1.23 -4.60 -0.72
N GLY A 133 0.26 -5.37 -0.22
CA GLY A 133 0.35 -5.89 1.16
C GLY A 133 0.27 -4.76 2.20
N PHE A 134 -0.62 -3.80 1.99
CA PHE A 134 -0.82 -2.71 2.94
C PHE A 134 -1.47 -3.22 4.25
N ALA A 135 -0.93 -2.77 5.38
CA ALA A 135 -1.29 -3.08 6.77
C ALA A 135 -1.03 -4.52 7.24
N LEU A 136 -1.15 -5.52 6.36
CA LEU A 136 -0.86 -6.92 6.63
C LEU A 136 -0.62 -7.68 5.32
N GLU A 137 -0.03 -8.88 5.41
CA GLU A 137 0.31 -9.70 4.24
C GLU A 137 -0.91 -10.41 3.66
N ALA A 138 -1.67 -11.10 4.50
CA ALA A 138 -2.83 -11.90 4.14
C ALA A 138 -3.72 -12.13 5.38
N ASP A 139 -4.90 -12.74 5.20
CA ASP A 139 -5.76 -13.07 6.34
C ASP A 139 -4.98 -13.87 7.41
N ASP A 140 -5.13 -13.48 8.68
CA ASP A 140 -4.36 -14.04 9.81
C ASP A 140 -2.82 -13.87 9.72
N SER A 141 -2.28 -13.02 8.84
CA SER A 141 -0.83 -12.70 8.74
C SER A 141 -0.53 -11.21 8.95
N PRO A 142 -0.63 -10.70 10.19
CA PRO A 142 -0.27 -9.33 10.51
C PRO A 142 1.25 -9.14 10.57
N TYR A 143 1.71 -7.94 10.22
CA TYR A 143 3.12 -7.57 10.41
C TYR A 143 3.48 -7.41 11.87
N ALA A 144 4.77 -7.55 12.16
CA ALA A 144 5.34 -7.07 13.41
C ALA A 144 5.04 -5.57 13.59
N LEU A 145 4.93 -5.11 14.84
CA LEU A 145 4.56 -3.73 15.13
C LEU A 145 5.50 -2.71 14.46
N GLU A 146 6.80 -2.96 14.50
CA GLU A 146 7.83 -2.07 13.94
C GLU A 146 7.74 -1.99 12.41
N ASP A 147 7.47 -3.11 11.75
CA ASP A 147 7.28 -3.21 10.30
C ASP A 147 6.01 -2.46 9.85
N TRP A 148 4.91 -2.62 10.60
CA TRP A 148 3.69 -1.85 10.38
C TRP A 148 3.92 -0.34 10.57
N GLN A 149 4.65 0.05 11.61
CA GLN A 149 5.01 1.45 11.85
C GLN A 149 5.89 2.01 10.72
N LEU A 150 6.85 1.23 10.23
CA LEU A 150 7.72 1.62 9.13
C LEU A 150 6.93 1.85 7.84
N GLN A 151 6.04 0.93 7.45
CA GLN A 151 5.16 1.08 6.28
C GLN A 151 4.26 2.33 6.43
N ALA A 152 3.65 2.53 7.61
CA ALA A 152 2.80 3.69 7.87
C ALA A 152 3.58 5.01 7.78
N ASN A 153 4.79 5.07 8.32
CA ASN A 153 5.65 6.26 8.28
C ASN A 153 6.12 6.60 6.86
N ARG A 154 6.47 5.57 6.07
CA ARG A 154 6.80 5.74 4.65
C ARG A 154 5.61 6.27 3.84
N ALA A 155 4.42 5.73 4.05
CA ALA A 155 3.19 6.25 3.45
C ALA A 155 2.92 7.70 3.86
N LEU A 156 3.02 8.02 5.15
CA LEU A 156 2.84 9.38 5.69
C LEU A 156 3.87 10.36 5.13
N ALA A 157 5.11 9.93 4.90
CA ALA A 157 6.12 10.76 4.26
C ALA A 157 5.70 11.22 2.85
N LEU A 158 5.05 10.34 2.06
CA LEU A 158 4.49 10.68 0.75
C LEU A 158 3.22 11.54 0.87
N VAL A 159 2.32 11.19 1.79
CA VAL A 159 1.09 11.95 2.06
C VAL A 159 1.41 13.39 2.46
N SER A 160 2.42 13.61 3.31
CA SER A 160 2.86 14.94 3.74
C SER A 160 3.37 15.82 2.59
N ARG A 161 3.73 15.21 1.46
CA ARG A 161 4.17 15.87 0.22
C ARG A 161 3.07 15.91 -0.84
N ASN A 162 1.83 15.56 -0.48
CA ASN A 162 0.67 15.50 -1.38
C ASN A 162 0.89 14.59 -2.61
N ARG A 163 1.72 13.55 -2.46
CA ARG A 163 1.86 12.46 -3.43
C ARG A 163 0.68 11.49 -3.30
N ALA A 164 0.35 10.81 -4.39
CA ALA A 164 -0.69 9.79 -4.35
C ALA A 164 -0.19 8.54 -3.61
N VAL A 165 -1.06 7.90 -2.84
CA VAL A 165 -0.78 6.59 -2.21
C VAL A 165 -1.98 5.70 -2.44
N ILE A 166 -1.77 4.57 -3.10
CA ILE A 166 -2.74 3.49 -3.24
C ILE A 166 -2.35 2.42 -2.23
N ALA A 167 -3.15 2.24 -1.20
CA ALA A 167 -2.98 1.19 -0.21
C ALA A 167 -3.73 -0.05 -0.69
N GLN A 168 -3.03 -1.06 -1.22
CA GLN A 168 -3.62 -2.30 -1.73
C GLN A 168 -3.41 -3.45 -0.75
N THR A 169 -4.44 -4.27 -0.52
CA THR A 169 -4.38 -5.45 0.36
C THR A 169 -5.20 -6.59 -0.25
N TYR A 170 -4.91 -7.83 0.13
CA TYR A 170 -5.55 -9.04 -0.41
C TYR A 170 -6.47 -9.76 0.59
N VAL A 171 -7.01 -9.01 1.55
CA VAL A 171 -7.68 -9.57 2.72
C VAL A 171 -9.19 -9.72 2.51
N THR A 172 -9.72 -10.88 2.87
CA THR A 172 -11.14 -11.21 2.70
C THR A 172 -11.85 -11.37 4.04
N GLY A 173 -11.11 -11.51 5.13
CA GLY A 173 -11.63 -11.56 6.48
C GLY A 173 -12.22 -10.22 6.93
N ARG A 174 -13.37 -10.24 7.61
CA ARG A 174 -14.01 -8.99 8.09
C ARG A 174 -13.11 -8.23 9.07
N ARG A 175 -12.37 -8.94 9.93
CA ARG A 175 -11.50 -8.29 10.93
C ARG A 175 -10.36 -7.57 10.23
N GLU A 176 -9.77 -8.23 9.25
CA GLU A 176 -8.61 -7.83 8.47
C GLU A 176 -8.97 -6.65 7.56
N ARG A 177 -10.09 -6.74 6.82
CA ARG A 177 -10.60 -5.59 6.05
C ARG A 177 -10.83 -4.36 6.92
N MET A 178 -11.41 -4.54 8.10
CA MET A 178 -11.60 -3.42 9.04
C MET A 178 -10.27 -2.91 9.60
N PHE A 179 -9.29 -3.78 9.85
CA PHE A 179 -7.95 -3.39 10.29
C PHE A 179 -7.20 -2.60 9.21
N THR A 180 -7.19 -3.07 7.96
CA THR A 180 -6.63 -2.34 6.82
C THR A 180 -7.35 -1.01 6.62
N THR A 181 -8.68 -1.00 6.67
CA THR A 181 -9.47 0.25 6.60
C THR A 181 -9.09 1.20 7.73
N GLY A 182 -8.91 0.67 8.95
CA GLY A 182 -8.49 1.45 10.10
C GLY A 182 -7.10 2.08 9.89
N THR A 183 -6.13 1.27 9.46
CA THR A 183 -4.76 1.69 9.14
C THR A 183 -4.75 2.74 8.02
N TYR A 184 -5.53 2.52 6.95
CA TYR A 184 -5.74 3.50 5.88
C TYR A 184 -6.26 4.83 6.42
N LEU A 185 -7.24 4.81 7.33
CA LEU A 185 -7.77 6.02 7.95
C LEU A 185 -6.72 6.74 8.81
N LEU A 186 -5.77 6.04 9.43
CA LEU A 186 -4.66 6.70 10.13
C LEU A 186 -3.75 7.47 9.17
N ILE A 187 -3.46 6.93 7.99
CA ILE A 187 -2.60 7.59 6.99
C ILE A 187 -3.34 8.53 6.02
N LYS A 188 -4.68 8.47 5.98
CA LYS A 188 -5.52 9.15 4.98
C LYS A 188 -5.12 10.61 4.77
N GLY A 189 -4.85 10.94 3.51
CA GLY A 189 -4.56 12.28 3.00
C GLY A 189 -5.55 12.70 1.92
N ARG A 190 -5.20 13.72 1.14
CA ARG A 190 -6.04 14.21 0.02
C ARG A 190 -6.04 13.27 -1.18
N ARG A 191 -4.94 12.56 -1.41
CA ARG A 191 -4.71 11.68 -2.57
C ARG A 191 -4.35 10.25 -2.12
N THR A 192 -5.09 9.75 -1.14
CA THR A 192 -4.90 8.38 -0.63
C THR A 192 -6.10 7.53 -0.97
N PHE A 193 -5.87 6.36 -1.54
CA PHE A 193 -6.88 5.42 -1.97
C PHE A 193 -6.66 4.09 -1.26
N LEU A 194 -7.74 3.35 -1.01
CA LEU A 194 -7.69 2.01 -0.44
C LEU A 194 -8.25 1.07 -1.50
N ASN A 195 -7.46 0.07 -1.89
CA ASN A 195 -7.89 -1.04 -2.71
C ASN A 195 -7.88 -2.31 -1.84
N ILE A 196 -9.01 -2.99 -1.72
CA ILE A 196 -9.09 -4.31 -1.10
C ILE A 196 -9.37 -5.21 -2.28
N ASP A 197 -8.36 -5.96 -2.68
CA ASP A 197 -8.33 -6.71 -3.92
C ASP A 197 -8.57 -8.20 -3.63
N ASN A 198 -9.51 -8.79 -4.34
CA ASN A 198 -9.80 -10.22 -4.26
C ASN A 198 -10.04 -10.84 -5.66
N GLY A 199 -9.64 -10.13 -6.72
CA GLY A 199 -9.69 -10.64 -8.09
C GLY A 199 -9.58 -9.54 -9.14
N LEU A 200 -9.76 -9.92 -10.40
CA LEU A 200 -9.68 -8.99 -11.55
C LEU A 200 -11.01 -8.28 -11.84
N ASP A 201 -12.12 -8.81 -11.32
CA ASP A 201 -13.45 -8.23 -11.53
C ASP A 201 -13.63 -6.95 -10.68
N PRO A 202 -14.51 -6.02 -11.09
CA PRO A 202 -14.82 -4.86 -10.24
C PRO A 202 -15.38 -5.29 -8.89
N GLU A 203 -14.84 -4.74 -7.81
CA GLU A 203 -15.26 -5.06 -6.44
C GLU A 203 -15.81 -3.84 -5.69
N TRP A 204 -16.68 -4.10 -4.71
CA TRP A 204 -17.14 -3.08 -3.78
C TRP A 204 -17.19 -3.62 -2.36
N TRP A 205 -16.61 -2.87 -1.43
CA TRP A 205 -16.58 -3.22 -0.03
C TRP A 205 -17.36 -2.19 0.80
N PRO A 206 -18.25 -2.61 1.72
CA PRO A 206 -19.02 -1.67 2.56
C PRO A 206 -18.14 -0.75 3.41
N GLU A 207 -16.87 -1.11 3.62
CA GLU A 207 -15.85 -0.26 4.22
C GLU A 207 -15.66 1.08 3.47
N TYR A 208 -15.84 1.11 2.15
CA TYR A 208 -15.74 2.32 1.32
C TYR A 208 -16.87 3.33 1.58
N ASP A 209 -18.02 2.85 2.05
CA ASP A 209 -19.20 3.68 2.33
C ASP A 209 -19.24 4.22 3.77
N LEU A 210 -18.19 3.99 4.58
CA LEU A 210 -18.14 4.47 5.96
C LEU A 210 -18.23 6.01 6.03
N PRO A 211 -19.27 6.60 6.65
CA PRO A 211 -19.50 8.04 6.64
C PRO A 211 -18.69 8.75 7.75
N ILE A 212 -17.40 8.43 7.88
CA ILE A 212 -16.53 8.95 8.95
C ILE A 212 -16.17 10.43 8.76
N GLY A 213 -16.16 10.89 7.50
CA GLY A 213 -15.91 12.27 7.11
C GLY A 213 -14.43 12.61 6.91
N ARG A 214 -14.06 13.88 7.05
CA ARG A 214 -12.68 14.36 6.84
C ARG A 214 -11.84 14.23 8.12
N ALA A 215 -10.56 13.90 7.97
CA ALA A 215 -9.62 13.88 9.10
C ALA A 215 -9.53 15.27 9.74
N LYS A 216 -9.46 15.32 11.08
CA LYS A 216 -9.24 16.56 11.86
C LYS A 216 -7.81 16.68 12.40
N GLN A 217 -7.06 15.59 12.33
CA GLN A 217 -5.71 15.48 12.87
C GLN A 217 -4.78 15.00 11.75
N SER A 218 -3.54 15.48 11.76
CA SER A 218 -2.45 15.01 10.90
C SER A 218 -1.55 14.10 11.73
N ALA A 219 -1.09 12.99 11.17
CA ALA A 219 0.05 12.24 11.71
C ALA A 219 1.41 12.84 11.27
N ASN A 220 1.38 13.88 10.43
CA ASN A 220 2.55 14.42 9.76
C ASN A 220 3.31 13.34 8.99
N ARG A 221 4.53 13.00 9.42
CA ARG A 221 5.36 11.93 8.84
C ARG A 221 5.59 10.76 9.79
N ASP A 222 4.94 10.77 10.96
CA ASP A 222 5.17 9.81 12.02
C ASP A 222 3.86 9.36 12.65
N ILE A 223 3.55 8.08 12.48
CA ILE A 223 2.36 7.41 12.99
C ILE A 223 2.28 7.45 14.52
N GLY A 224 3.43 7.57 15.21
CA GLY A 224 3.52 7.74 16.66
C GLY A 224 2.76 8.97 17.15
N ASN A 225 2.59 10.01 16.32
CA ASN A 225 1.78 11.19 16.67
C ASN A 225 0.29 10.88 16.87
N LEU A 226 -0.17 9.72 16.41
CA LEU A 226 -1.54 9.23 16.62
C LEU A 226 -1.64 8.19 17.74
N TYR A 227 -0.53 7.80 18.38
CA TYR A 227 -0.55 6.85 19.48
C TYR A 227 -1.13 7.50 20.75
N ASP A 228 -2.21 6.94 21.28
CA ASP A 228 -2.81 7.39 22.54
C ASP A 228 -2.31 6.50 23.68
N SER A 229 -1.24 6.93 24.35
CA SER A 229 -0.59 6.19 25.44
C SER A 229 -1.50 5.90 26.62
N SER A 230 -2.56 6.69 26.83
CA SER A 230 -3.54 6.44 27.91
C SER A 230 -4.43 5.22 27.62
N THR A 231 -4.51 4.82 26.36
CA THR A 231 -5.30 3.67 25.91
C THR A 231 -4.44 2.57 25.31
N GLY A 232 -3.25 2.86 24.80
CA GLY A 232 -2.40 1.88 24.13
C GLY A 232 -2.85 1.52 22.72
N VAL A 233 -3.60 2.41 22.04
CA VAL A 233 -4.01 2.23 20.63
C VAL A 233 -3.73 3.49 19.83
N TYR A 234 -3.62 3.35 18.51
CA TYR A 234 -3.56 4.50 17.60
C TYR A 234 -4.96 5.05 17.39
N ARG A 235 -5.11 6.37 17.49
CA ARG A 235 -6.38 7.08 17.36
C ARG A 235 -6.26 8.24 16.39
N ARG A 236 -7.24 8.37 15.49
CA ARG A 236 -7.38 9.58 14.66
C ARG A 236 -8.81 10.08 14.65
N GLN A 237 -8.97 11.38 14.88
CA GLN A 237 -10.26 12.05 14.85
C GLN A 237 -10.68 12.49 13.46
N PHE A 238 -11.98 12.39 13.20
CA PHE A 238 -12.63 12.80 11.96
C PHE A 238 -13.83 13.73 12.23
N SER A 239 -14.37 14.35 11.17
CA SER A 239 -15.53 15.24 11.28
C SER A 239 -16.78 14.56 11.80
N ASN A 240 -17.00 13.29 11.48
CA ASN A 240 -18.16 12.51 11.94
C ASN A 240 -17.76 11.29 12.78
N GLY A 241 -16.56 11.23 13.34
CA GLY A 241 -16.15 10.05 14.08
C GLY A 241 -14.72 10.06 14.58
N GLU A 242 -14.26 8.87 14.92
CA GLU A 242 -12.87 8.54 15.19
C GLU A 242 -12.59 7.09 14.79
N VAL A 243 -11.33 6.81 14.49
CA VAL A 243 -10.83 5.45 14.27
C VAL A 243 -9.87 5.09 15.40
N LEU A 244 -9.93 3.84 15.84
CA LEU A 244 -9.01 3.23 16.80
C LEU A 244 -8.37 2.03 16.11
N VAL A 245 -7.06 1.88 16.18
CA VAL A 245 -6.32 0.78 15.56
C VAL A 245 -5.35 0.20 16.57
N ASN A 246 -5.37 -1.13 16.70
CA ASN A 246 -4.40 -1.88 17.46
C ASN A 246 -3.61 -2.78 16.49
N PRO A 247 -2.41 -2.35 16.09
CA PRO A 247 -1.56 -3.08 15.15
C PRO A 247 -0.65 -4.11 15.81
N THR A 248 -0.79 -4.36 17.12
CA THR A 248 -0.07 -5.46 17.77
C THR A 248 -0.45 -6.79 17.15
N SER A 249 0.48 -7.74 17.11
CA SER A 249 0.25 -9.06 16.56
C SER A 249 -0.27 -10.01 17.64
N PRO A 250 -1.30 -10.85 17.38
CA PRO A 250 -1.72 -11.88 18.31
C PRO A 250 -0.71 -13.04 18.44
N TYR A 251 0.34 -13.06 17.61
CA TYR A 251 1.33 -14.13 17.53
C TYR A 251 2.66 -13.80 18.22
N ASP A 252 2.79 -12.59 18.78
CA ASP A 252 3.96 -12.17 19.55
C ASP A 252 3.57 -11.57 20.90
N GLU A 253 4.56 -11.21 21.69
CA GLU A 253 4.41 -10.66 23.04
C GLU A 253 3.73 -9.28 23.09
N THR A 254 3.61 -8.59 21.95
CA THR A 254 2.92 -7.29 21.87
C THR A 254 1.40 -7.45 21.89
N GLY A 255 0.89 -8.63 21.55
CA GLY A 255 -0.53 -8.93 21.36
C GLY A 255 -1.39 -8.73 22.60
N LYS A 256 -2.03 -7.56 22.72
CA LYS A 256 -2.94 -7.26 23.82
C LYS A 256 -4.26 -6.67 23.36
N THR A 257 -5.37 -7.25 23.82
CA THR A 257 -6.69 -6.61 23.65
C THR A 257 -6.83 -5.44 24.61
N VAL A 258 -7.17 -4.28 24.06
CA VAL A 258 -7.39 -3.05 24.84
C VAL A 258 -8.89 -2.76 24.93
N THR A 259 -9.36 -2.31 26.11
CA THR A 259 -10.70 -1.71 26.25
C THR A 259 -10.60 -0.20 26.29
N VAL A 260 -11.15 0.47 25.27
CA VAL A 260 -11.18 1.93 25.18
C VAL A 260 -12.53 2.44 25.67
N ARG A 261 -12.53 3.25 26.74
CA ARG A 261 -13.71 4.00 27.19
C ARG A 261 -13.89 5.26 26.34
N LEU A 262 -15.10 5.49 25.87
CA LEU A 262 -15.42 6.62 24.98
C LEU A 262 -15.96 7.79 25.79
N ARG A 263 -15.55 9.01 25.43
CA ARG A 263 -16.03 10.25 26.08
C ARG A 263 -17.53 10.47 25.94
N ARG A 264 -18.17 9.82 24.96
CA ARG A 264 -19.62 9.86 24.70
C ARG A 264 -20.05 8.56 24.04
N SER A 265 -21.35 8.31 23.97
CA SER A 265 -21.86 7.21 23.17
C SER A 265 -21.63 7.46 21.67
N LEU A 266 -21.01 6.50 20.99
CA LEU A 266 -20.78 6.52 19.54
C LEU A 266 -21.39 5.26 18.91
N TRP A 267 -21.47 5.25 17.58
CA TRP A 267 -21.93 4.12 16.79
C TRP A 267 -20.73 3.35 16.22
N LEU A 268 -20.46 2.16 16.75
CA LEU A 268 -19.47 1.25 16.20
C LEU A 268 -19.99 0.68 14.88
N ALA A 269 -19.27 0.94 13.79
CA ALA A 269 -19.55 0.38 12.48
C ALA A 269 -19.16 -1.10 12.41
N ARG A 270 -20.00 -1.90 11.74
CA ARG A 270 -19.77 -3.33 11.49
C ARG A 270 -20.16 -3.65 10.06
N THR A 271 -19.20 -4.11 9.28
CA THR A 271 -19.38 -4.47 7.87
C THR A 271 -19.73 -5.95 7.71
N ARG A 272 -20.46 -6.28 6.63
CA ARG A 272 -20.74 -7.66 6.22
C ARG A 272 -20.95 -7.72 4.72
N GLY A 273 -20.48 -8.80 4.09
CA GLY A 273 -20.49 -8.95 2.63
C GLY A 273 -19.45 -8.06 1.96
N GLY A 274 -19.72 -7.66 0.73
CA GLY A 274 -18.77 -7.00 -0.18
C GLY A 274 -18.25 -7.97 -1.23
N GLY A 275 -17.23 -7.57 -1.98
CA GLY A 275 -16.58 -8.36 -3.03
C GLY A 275 -17.08 -7.99 -4.43
N GLY A 276 -17.06 -8.96 -5.35
CA GLY A 276 -17.41 -8.78 -6.76
C GLY A 276 -18.74 -8.07 -6.97
N VAL A 277 -18.72 -7.05 -7.84
CA VAL A 277 -19.89 -6.29 -8.25
C VAL A 277 -20.64 -7.11 -9.32
N PRO A 278 -21.90 -7.50 -9.09
CA PRO A 278 -22.69 -8.22 -10.07
C PRO A 278 -22.93 -7.35 -11.32
N THR A 279 -23.28 -8.00 -12.43
CA THR A 279 -23.63 -7.33 -13.72
C THR A 279 -24.72 -6.26 -13.59
N SER A 280 -25.58 -6.36 -12.56
CA SER A 280 -26.56 -5.31 -12.23
C SER A 280 -25.95 -3.99 -11.72
N GLY A 281 -24.65 -3.93 -11.44
CA GLY A 281 -23.97 -2.78 -10.85
C GLY A 281 -24.31 -2.50 -9.39
N ARG A 282 -25.12 -3.36 -8.75
CA ARG A 282 -25.51 -3.19 -7.34
C ARG A 282 -24.33 -3.44 -6.42
N ARG A 283 -24.04 -2.48 -5.53
CA ARG A 283 -22.99 -2.59 -4.52
C ARG A 283 -23.29 -3.73 -3.52
N PRO A 284 -22.48 -4.79 -3.45
CA PRO A 284 -22.62 -5.81 -2.42
C PRO A 284 -22.27 -5.30 -1.02
N GLY A 285 -22.80 -5.99 -0.01
CA GLY A 285 -22.49 -5.76 1.39
C GLY A 285 -23.34 -4.69 2.08
N ARG A 286 -23.12 -4.53 3.38
CA ARG A 286 -23.84 -3.55 4.22
C ARG A 286 -23.05 -3.15 5.45
N ILE A 287 -23.36 -1.96 5.96
CA ILE A 287 -22.86 -1.46 7.24
C ILE A 287 -24.01 -1.51 8.26
N SER A 288 -23.75 -2.09 9.42
CA SER A 288 -24.61 -2.01 10.60
C SER A 288 -23.92 -1.24 11.72
N TYR A 289 -24.69 -0.68 12.63
CA TYR A 289 -24.17 0.20 13.68
C TYR A 289 -24.65 -0.25 15.06
N LYS A 290 -23.74 -0.36 16.02
CA LYS A 290 -24.07 -0.62 17.44
C LYS A 290 -23.69 0.59 18.29
N LYS A 291 -24.63 1.12 19.06
CA LYS A 291 -24.34 2.20 20.02
C LYS A 291 -23.49 1.64 21.16
N VAL A 292 -22.38 2.30 21.48
CA VAL A 292 -21.41 1.85 22.50
C VAL A 292 -20.88 3.02 23.32
N ARG A 293 -20.49 2.76 24.57
CA ARG A 293 -19.71 3.67 25.44
C ARG A 293 -18.27 3.19 25.68
N SER A 294 -17.96 1.98 25.25
CA SER A 294 -16.62 1.40 25.24
C SER A 294 -16.49 0.44 24.08
N VAL A 295 -15.26 0.20 23.63
CA VAL A 295 -14.96 -0.80 22.60
C VAL A 295 -13.73 -1.60 22.99
N ARG A 296 -13.77 -2.91 22.75
CA ARG A 296 -12.61 -3.79 22.83
C ARG A 296 -11.93 -3.80 21.47
N VAL A 297 -10.66 -3.48 21.42
CA VAL A 297 -9.83 -3.49 20.20
C VAL A 297 -8.76 -4.57 20.40
N ALA A 298 -8.97 -5.72 19.77
CA ALA A 298 -8.06 -6.86 19.80
C ALA A 298 -6.77 -6.56 19.00
N PRO A 299 -5.71 -7.38 19.12
CA PRO A 299 -4.58 -7.35 18.19
C PRO A 299 -5.06 -7.44 16.73
N SER A 300 -4.30 -6.84 15.82
CA SER A 300 -4.59 -6.75 14.38
C SER A 300 -6.03 -6.39 14.06
N SER A 301 -6.56 -5.38 14.77
CA SER A 301 -7.95 -4.97 14.61
C SER A 301 -8.15 -3.47 14.72
N ALA A 302 -9.26 -3.00 14.17
CA ALA A 302 -9.66 -1.60 14.25
C ALA A 302 -11.15 -1.44 14.57
N ALA A 303 -11.47 -0.29 15.16
CA ALA A 303 -12.83 0.15 15.40
C ALA A 303 -13.06 1.51 14.73
N VAL A 304 -14.05 1.58 13.85
CA VAL A 304 -14.53 2.85 13.27
C VAL A 304 -15.81 3.27 14.00
N LEU A 305 -15.73 4.41 14.67
CA LEU A 305 -16.78 4.94 15.54
C LEU A 305 -17.38 6.21 14.93
N ILE A 306 -18.70 6.22 14.73
CA ILE A 306 -19.43 7.29 14.05
C ILE A 306 -20.30 8.08 15.05
N ARG A 307 -20.35 9.41 14.90
CA ARG A 307 -21.19 10.29 15.73
C ARG A 307 -22.63 10.30 15.25
N LYS A 308 -22.85 10.58 13.95
CA LYS A 308 -24.17 10.60 13.32
C LYS A 308 -24.23 9.56 12.20
N ARG A 309 -25.21 8.65 12.27
CA ARG A 309 -25.54 7.78 11.14
C ARG A 309 -26.01 8.67 9.99
N ARG A 310 -25.46 8.47 8.79
CA ARG A 310 -26.17 8.84 7.57
C ARG A 310 -26.92 7.61 7.12
N THR A 311 -28.20 7.76 6.82
CA THR A 311 -28.89 6.79 5.98
C THR A 311 -28.17 6.81 4.63
N PRO A 312 -27.72 5.67 4.10
CA PRO A 312 -27.24 5.62 2.72
C PRO A 312 -28.31 6.23 1.82
N ARG A 313 -27.91 7.15 0.92
CA ARG A 313 -28.77 7.55 -0.20
C ARG A 313 -28.69 6.47 -1.27
#